data_AF-X0VKQ3-F1
#
_entry.id   AF-X0VKQ3-F1
#
_cell.length_a   1.000
_cell.length_b   1.000
_cell.length_c   1.000
_cell.angle_alpha   90.00
_cell.angle_beta   90.00
_cell.angle_gamma   90.00
#
_symmetry.space_group_name_H-M   'P 1'
#
loop_
_entity.id
_entity.type
_entity.pdbx_description
1 polymer ?
#
loop_
_entity_poly.entity_id
_entity_poly.type
_entity_poly.pdbx_seq_one_letter_code
_entity_poly.pdbx_strand_id
1 'polypeptide(L)'
;LSVEKLTTSKRNNLILNVDGCIGVLCCDMLRGIGYSRDEVREFVDLGILNAFFVLGRSIGFMGHIMDQKRLKSRLYRHPWDDIQYMMPDKPERVK
;
A
#
# COMPACT_ATOMS: atom_id res chain seq x y z
N LEU A 1 -6.84 -19.90 4.82
CA LEU A 1 -6.46 -20.24 3.43
C LEU A 1 -7.58 -20.91 2.61
N SER A 2 -8.75 -21.23 3.17
CA SER A 2 -9.88 -21.79 2.40
C SER A 2 -10.37 -20.85 1.29
N VAL A 3 -10.41 -19.54 1.57
CA VAL A 3 -10.81 -18.50 0.59
C VAL A 3 -9.85 -18.44 -0.59
N GLU A 4 -8.54 -18.50 -0.35
CA GLU A 4 -7.54 -18.52 -1.42
C GLU A 4 -7.70 -19.72 -2.35
N LYS A 5 -7.96 -20.92 -1.80
CA LYS A 5 -8.24 -22.11 -2.63
C LYS A 5 -9.47 -21.92 -3.53
N LEU A 6 -10.47 -21.19 -3.05
CA LEU A 6 -11.68 -20.88 -3.82
C LEU A 6 -11.45 -19.78 -4.86
N THR A 7 -10.62 -18.78 -4.58
CA THR A 7 -10.34 -17.69 -5.53
C THR A 7 -9.39 -18.14 -6.64
N THR A 8 -8.37 -18.93 -6.28
CA THR A 8 -7.41 -19.51 -7.23
C THR A 8 -8.05 -20.49 -8.21
N SER A 9 -9.12 -21.20 -7.80
CA SER A 9 -9.89 -22.05 -8.73
C SER A 9 -10.65 -21.26 -9.80
N LYS A 10 -10.91 -19.96 -9.57
CA LYS A 10 -11.52 -19.06 -10.56
C LYS A 10 -10.46 -18.45 -11.48
N ARG A 11 -9.36 -17.96 -10.90
CA ARG A 11 -8.17 -17.49 -11.63
C ARG A 11 -6.93 -17.68 -10.77
N ASN A 12 -5.89 -18.26 -11.37
CA ASN A 12 -4.64 -18.62 -10.68
C ASN A 12 -3.91 -17.43 -10.04
N ASN A 13 -4.16 -16.19 -10.48
CA ASN A 13 -3.53 -14.98 -9.93
C ASN A 13 -4.27 -14.38 -8.74
N LEU A 14 -5.44 -14.90 -8.36
CA LEU A 14 -6.20 -14.43 -7.19
C LEU A 14 -5.72 -15.15 -5.93
N ILE A 15 -4.43 -15.00 -5.65
CA ILE A 15 -3.75 -15.55 -4.47
C ILE A 15 -3.95 -14.63 -3.25
N LEU A 16 -3.64 -15.14 -2.05
CA LEU A 16 -3.55 -14.29 -0.86
C LEU A 16 -2.28 -13.44 -0.96
N ASN A 17 -2.43 -12.13 -1.14
CA ASN A 17 -1.30 -11.21 -1.24
C ASN A 17 -0.62 -10.99 0.13
N VAL A 18 0.53 -10.31 0.11
CA VAL A 18 1.31 -10.02 1.33
C VAL A 18 0.53 -9.15 2.31
N ASP A 19 -0.26 -8.18 1.84
CA ASP A 19 -1.06 -7.29 2.70
C ASP A 19 -2.14 -8.09 3.44
N GLY A 20 -2.86 -8.94 2.73
CA GLY A 20 -3.87 -9.83 3.30
C GLY A 20 -3.26 -10.85 4.25
N CYS A 21 -2.08 -11.37 3.95
CA CYS A 21 -1.35 -12.27 4.83
C CYS A 21 -0.97 -11.58 6.15
N ILE A 22 -0.34 -10.39 6.08
CA ILE A 22 0.02 -9.60 7.27
C ILE A 22 -1.22 -9.29 8.11
N GLY A 23 -2.31 -8.81 7.48
CA GLY A 23 -3.54 -8.46 8.21
C GLY A 23 -4.15 -9.64 8.96
N VAL A 24 -4.27 -10.80 8.33
CA VAL A 24 -4.83 -12.01 8.98
C VAL A 24 -3.90 -12.53 10.07
N LEU A 25 -2.59 -12.59 9.81
CA LEU A 25 -1.61 -13.08 10.79
C LEU A 25 -1.46 -12.15 12.00
N CYS A 26 -1.55 -10.83 11.83
CA CYS A 26 -1.58 -9.90 12.96
C CYS A 26 -2.82 -10.13 13.85
N CYS A 27 -3.99 -10.34 13.24
CA CYS A 27 -5.20 -10.70 13.99
C CYS A 27 -5.06 -12.05 14.71
N ASP A 28 -4.48 -13.05 14.05
CA ASP A 28 -4.21 -14.37 14.64
C ASP A 28 -3.23 -14.27 15.81
N MET A 29 -2.16 -13.48 15.66
CA MET A 29 -1.17 -13.25 16.69
C MET A 29 -1.79 -12.61 17.94
N LEU A 30 -2.57 -11.53 17.78
CA LEU A 30 -3.22 -10.86 18.91
C LEU A 30 -4.17 -11.80 19.66
N ARG A 31 -4.96 -12.60 18.94
CA ARG A 31 -5.79 -13.64 19.56
C ARG A 31 -4.96 -14.71 20.26
N GLY A 32 -3.83 -15.10 19.67
CA GLY A 32 -2.93 -16.11 20.22
C GLY A 32 -2.26 -15.69 21.53
N ILE A 33 -2.02 -14.40 21.75
CA ILE A 33 -1.47 -13.85 23.00
C ILE A 33 -2.55 -13.53 24.05
N GLY A 34 -3.83 -13.79 23.76
CA GLY A 34 -4.92 -13.70 24.74
C GLY A 34 -5.88 -12.53 24.58
N TYR A 35 -5.79 -11.74 23.51
CA TYR A 35 -6.75 -10.64 23.27
C TYR A 35 -8.11 -11.20 22.85
N SER A 36 -9.17 -10.59 23.37
CA SER A 36 -10.54 -10.89 22.99
C SER A 36 -10.83 -10.44 21.55
N ARG A 37 -11.93 -10.97 20.97
CA ARG A 37 -12.33 -10.59 19.61
C ARG A 37 -12.68 -9.10 19.49
N ASP A 38 -13.26 -8.53 20.54
CA ASP A 38 -13.67 -7.12 20.55
C ASP A 38 -12.45 -6.20 20.62
N GLU A 39 -11.44 -6.54 21.45
CA GLU A 39 -10.18 -5.79 21.50
C GLU A 39 -9.40 -5.86 20.17
N VAL A 40 -9.36 -7.03 19.53
CA VAL A 40 -8.72 -7.16 18.20
C VAL A 40 -9.46 -6.34 17.15
N ARG A 41 -10.79 -6.27 17.22
CA ARG A 41 -11.58 -5.44 16.32
C ARG A 41 -11.29 -3.95 16.55
N GLU A 42 -11.29 -3.51 17.80
CA GLU A 42 -10.90 -2.14 18.15
C GLU A 42 -9.50 -1.79 17.66
N PHE A 43 -8.53 -2.70 17.82
CA PHE A 43 -7.16 -2.53 17.33
C PHE A 43 -7.09 -2.30 15.80
N VAL A 44 -7.93 -3.02 15.04
CA VAL A 44 -8.03 -2.84 13.59
C VAL A 44 -8.73 -1.52 13.25
N ASP A 45 -9.81 -1.19 13.96
CA ASP A 45 -10.59 0.04 13.74
C ASP A 45 -9.77 1.32 14.06
N LEU A 46 -8.85 1.24 15.02
CA LEU A 46 -7.87 2.29 15.32
C LEU A 46 -6.82 2.48 14.20
N GLY A 47 -6.79 1.60 13.20
CA GLY A 47 -5.90 1.75 12.04
C GLY A 47 -4.44 1.38 12.31
N ILE A 48 -4.17 0.55 13.32
CA ILE A 48 -2.78 0.22 13.71
C ILE A 48 -2.04 -0.54 12.59
N LEU A 49 -2.74 -1.33 11.78
CA LEU A 49 -2.16 -1.96 10.59
C LEU A 49 -1.64 -0.94 9.57
N ASN A 50 -2.32 0.21 9.43
CA ASN A 50 -1.85 1.29 8.57
C ASN A 50 -0.57 1.92 9.15
N ALA A 51 -0.54 2.16 10.47
CA ALA A 51 0.65 2.68 11.14
C ALA A 51 1.85 1.74 11.00
N PHE A 52 1.63 0.43 11.13
CA PHE A 52 2.65 -0.60 10.93
C PHE A 52 3.22 -0.55 9.50
N PHE A 53 2.36 -0.42 8.48
CA PHE A 53 2.79 -0.28 7.09
C PHE A 53 3.60 1.00 6.86
N VAL A 54 3.14 2.14 7.38
CA VAL A 54 3.84 3.43 7.27
C VAL A 54 5.23 3.35 7.88
N LEU A 55 5.37 2.73 9.06
CA LEU A 55 6.65 2.56 9.72
C LEU A 55 7.62 1.73 8.86
N GLY A 56 7.18 0.57 8.38
CA GLY A 56 8.00 -0.29 7.52
C GLY A 56 8.42 0.40 6.21
N ARG A 57 7.48 1.08 5.55
CA ARG A 57 7.77 1.73 4.26
C ARG A 57 8.65 2.96 4.40
N SER A 58 8.60 3.66 5.53
CA SER A 58 9.46 4.80 5.83
C SER A 58 10.95 4.45 5.78
N ILE A 59 11.33 3.22 6.20
CA ILE A 59 12.71 2.72 6.07
C ILE A 59 13.13 2.69 4.60
N GLY A 60 12.27 2.15 3.73
CA GLY A 60 12.52 2.12 2.30
C GLY A 60 12.58 3.51 1.67
N PHE A 61 11.72 4.44 2.09
CA PHE A 61 11.78 5.83 1.62
C PHE A 61 13.08 6.52 2.00
N MET A 62 13.53 6.37 3.26
CA MET A 62 14.83 6.89 3.68
C MET A 62 15.97 6.30 2.85
N GLY A 63 15.94 4.97 2.61
CA GLY A 63 16.89 4.28 1.74
C GLY A 63 16.94 4.87 0.33
N HIS A 64 15.78 5.03 -0.32
CA HIS A 64 15.72 5.63 -1.65
C HIS A 64 16.22 7.08 -1.68
N ILE A 65 15.89 7.90 -0.69
CA ILE A 65 16.38 9.29 -0.62
C ILE A 65 17.91 9.32 -0.50
N MET A 66 18.49 8.49 0.37
CA MET A 66 19.94 8.40 0.53
C MET A 66 20.61 7.89 -0.74
N ASP A 67 20.00 6.92 -1.42
CA ASP A 67 20.50 6.36 -2.67
C ASP A 67 20.53 7.41 -3.80
N GLN A 68 19.47 8.20 -3.96
CA GLN A 68 19.45 9.28 -4.95
C GLN A 68 20.52 10.36 -4.67
N LYS A 69 20.77 10.68 -3.38
CA LYS A 69 21.87 11.59 -3.00
C LYS A 69 23.23 10.99 -3.32
N ARG A 70 23.44 9.70 -3.05
CA ARG A 70 24.69 8.97 -3.34
C ARG A 70 24.97 8.93 -4.85
N LEU A 71 23.95 8.69 -5.66
CA LEU A 71 24.03 8.63 -7.12
C LEU A 71 24.14 10.01 -7.79
N LYS A 72 23.97 11.10 -7.04
CA LYS A 72 23.93 12.48 -7.56
C LYS A 72 22.90 12.63 -8.69
N SER A 73 21.73 12.03 -8.51
CA SER A 73 20.67 12.05 -9.52
C SER A 73 20.25 13.47 -9.90
N ARG A 74 19.93 13.66 -11.18
CA ARG A 74 19.49 14.96 -11.72
C ARG A 74 18.03 15.23 -11.35
N LEU A 75 17.59 16.47 -11.55
CA LEU A 75 16.18 16.84 -11.39
C LEU A 75 15.30 16.06 -12.36
N TYR A 76 14.24 15.45 -11.84
CA TYR A 76 13.27 14.71 -12.64
C TYR A 76 12.25 15.65 -13.31
N ARG A 77 11.98 15.41 -14.59
CA ARG A 77 10.88 16.01 -15.35
C ARG A 77 10.16 14.89 -16.09
N HIS A 78 8.84 14.80 -15.90
CA HIS A 78 8.05 13.75 -16.53
C HIS A 78 7.99 13.95 -18.06
N PRO A 79 8.15 12.89 -18.87
CA PRO A 79 8.03 12.97 -20.33
C PRO A 79 6.64 13.42 -20.76
N TRP A 80 6.57 14.24 -21.82
CA TRP A 80 5.29 14.79 -22.29
C TRP A 80 4.42 13.76 -23.02
N ASP A 81 5.05 12.77 -23.65
CA ASP A 81 4.40 11.66 -24.35
C ASP A 81 3.71 10.66 -23.42
N ASP A 82 4.06 10.66 -22.12
CA ASP A 82 3.39 9.89 -21.07
C ASP A 82 2.25 10.69 -20.39
N ILE A 83 1.93 11.89 -20.89
CA ILE A 83 0.86 12.74 -20.38
C ILE A 83 -0.23 12.91 -21.45
N GLN A 84 -1.44 12.44 -21.13
CA GLN A 84 -2.61 12.71 -21.97
C GLN A 84 -3.16 14.12 -21.70
N TYR A 85 -2.87 15.05 -22.60
CA TYR A 85 -3.41 16.41 -22.54
C TYR A 85 -4.79 16.48 -23.18
N MET A 86 -5.85 16.58 -22.37
CA MET A 86 -7.22 16.84 -22.82
C MET A 86 -7.59 18.29 -22.53
N MET A 87 -7.18 19.21 -23.40
CA MET A 87 -7.53 20.62 -23.26
C MET A 87 -8.93 20.90 -23.82
N PRO A 88 -9.72 21.81 -23.22
CA PRO A 88 -10.96 22.28 -23.81
C PRO A 88 -10.70 23.07 -25.10
N ASP A 89 -11.63 23.01 -26.06
CA ASP A 89 -11.51 23.69 -27.37
C ASP A 89 -11.36 25.22 -27.26
N LYS A 90 -11.79 25.80 -26.14
CA LYS A 90 -11.64 27.22 -25.86
C LYS A 90 -10.89 27.40 -24.54
N PRO A 91 -9.88 28.28 -24.49
CA PRO A 91 -9.20 28.58 -23.25
C PRO A 91 -10.20 29.14 -22.24
N GLU A 92 -10.17 28.63 -21.00
CA GLU A 92 -10.90 29.24 -19.90
C GLU A 92 -10.45 30.69 -19.78
N ARG A 93 -11.41 31.62 -19.81
CA ARG A 93 -11.12 33.02 -19.52
C ARG A 93 -10.77 33.11 -18.04
N VAL A 94 -9.48 33.22 -17.75
CA VAL A 94 -9.01 33.62 -16.42
C VAL A 94 -9.64 34.98 -16.12
N LYS A 95 -10.49 35.02 -15.09
CA LYS A 95 -11.10 36.27 -14.60
C LYS A 95 -10.08 37.13 -13.88
#